data_AF-A0A355G5N5-F1
#
_entry.id   AF-A0A355G5N5-F1
#
_cell.length_a   1.000
_cell.length_b   1.000
_cell.length_c   1.000
_cell.angle_alpha   90.00
_cell.angle_beta   90.00
_cell.angle_gamma   90.00
#
_symmetry.space_group_name_H-M   'P 1'
#
loop_
_entity.id
_entity.type
_entity.pdbx_description
1 polymer ?
#
loop_
_entity_poly.entity_id
_entity_poly.type
_entity_poly.pdbx_seq_one_letter_code
_entity_poly.pdbx_strand_id
1 'polypeptide(L)'
;MKPDEMKKFHFQFESVLKMRRHKRSMCRQLLGEMLQADQRLIDQTAHLQQHRTEQFQEIRSRQSEGRVDIDGATSLRYYAGQLQTQIQSLGANREIVGKQIALCRQTLAKAEQEVKAMEKLSDKYRAAFVYTQNQKEMIELEETWSATRQTGGVQ
;
A
#
# COMPACT_ATOMS: atom_id res chain seq x y z
N MET A 1 -38.49 15.40 -31.81
CA MET A 1 -37.75 14.24 -31.27
C MET A 1 -36.82 14.75 -30.18
N LYS A 2 -37.16 14.54 -28.90
CA LYS A 2 -36.19 14.70 -27.82
C LYS A 2 -35.29 13.46 -27.85
N PRO A 3 -33.96 13.59 -27.81
CA PRO A 3 -33.10 12.42 -27.66
C PRO A 3 -33.51 11.77 -26.35
N ASP A 4 -33.99 10.54 -26.45
CA ASP A 4 -34.45 9.76 -25.32
C ASP A 4 -33.33 9.73 -24.27
N GLU A 5 -33.68 10.02 -23.02
CA GLU A 5 -32.73 10.01 -21.92
C GLU A 5 -32.22 8.58 -21.74
N MET A 6 -31.10 8.23 -22.41
CA MET A 6 -30.34 7.03 -22.09
C MET A 6 -30.03 7.07 -20.60
N LYS A 7 -30.79 6.30 -19.82
CA LYS A 7 -30.64 6.25 -18.36
C LYS A 7 -29.18 5.95 -18.07
N LYS A 8 -28.48 6.84 -17.38
CA LYS A 8 -27.08 6.62 -17.02
C LYS A 8 -26.99 5.47 -16.03
N PHE A 9 -26.03 4.56 -16.21
CA PHE A 9 -25.76 3.50 -15.24
C PHE A 9 -25.38 4.11 -13.89
N HIS A 10 -26.09 3.73 -12.84
CA HIS A 10 -25.78 4.12 -11.47
C HIS A 10 -25.54 2.86 -10.63
N PHE A 11 -24.36 2.77 -10.03
CA PHE A 11 -24.04 1.66 -9.14
C PHE A 11 -24.44 2.02 -7.71
N GLN A 12 -25.47 1.35 -7.19
CA GLN A 12 -26.04 1.63 -5.86
C GLN A 12 -25.04 1.57 -4.69
N PHE A 13 -23.88 0.93 -4.87
CA PHE A 13 -22.83 0.84 -3.85
C PHE A 13 -21.57 1.66 -4.18
N GLU A 14 -21.68 2.68 -5.03
CA GLU A 14 -20.56 3.53 -5.43
C GLU A 14 -19.87 4.19 -4.23
N SER A 15 -20.63 4.72 -3.28
CA SER A 15 -20.10 5.30 -2.03
C SER A 15 -19.30 4.29 -1.21
N VAL A 16 -19.76 3.05 -1.14
CA VAL A 16 -19.06 1.96 -0.42
C VAL A 16 -17.77 1.58 -1.15
N LEU A 17 -17.80 1.50 -2.49
CA LEU A 17 -16.60 1.24 -3.28
C LEU A 17 -15.56 2.36 -3.12
N LYS A 18 -15.99 3.63 -3.13
CA LYS A 18 -15.12 4.79 -2.89
C LYS A 18 -14.48 4.74 -1.50
N MET A 19 -15.27 4.46 -0.46
CA MET A 19 -14.78 4.29 0.90
C MET A 19 -13.73 3.16 0.99
N ARG A 20 -13.98 2.00 0.40
CA ARG A 20 -13.03 0.87 0.41
C ARG A 20 -11.73 1.18 -0.34
N ARG A 21 -11.82 1.88 -1.48
CA ARG A 21 -10.63 2.35 -2.21
C ARG A 21 -9.81 3.32 -1.38
N HIS A 22 -10.48 4.23 -0.65
CA HIS A 22 -9.81 5.14 0.26
C HIS A 22 -9.11 4.38 1.41
N LYS A 23 -9.80 3.43 2.06
CA LYS A 23 -9.21 2.55 3.09
C LYS A 23 -7.97 1.82 2.56
N ARG A 24 -8.02 1.24 1.36
CA ARG A 24 -6.85 0.62 0.70
C ARG A 24 -5.70 1.62 0.54
N SER A 25 -6.00 2.85 0.12
CA SER A 25 -5.00 3.91 -0.03
C SER A 25 -4.32 4.24 1.30
N MET A 26 -5.11 4.39 2.37
CA MET A 26 -4.59 4.62 3.73
C MET A 26 -3.69 3.48 4.20
N CYS A 27 -4.08 2.22 3.96
CA CYS A 27 -3.24 1.07 4.30
C CYS A 27 -1.90 1.06 3.53
N ARG A 28 -1.90 1.48 2.26
CA ARG A 28 -0.66 1.60 1.47
C ARG A 28 0.24 2.70 2.00
N GLN A 29 -0.32 3.86 2.33
CA GLN A 29 0.43 4.96 2.92
C GLN A 29 1.07 4.53 4.24
N LEU A 30 0.29 3.95 5.14
CA LEU A 30 0.78 3.48 6.44
C LEU A 30 1.89 2.43 6.29
N LEU A 31 1.74 1.48 5.35
CA LEU A 31 2.80 0.51 5.06
C LEU A 31 4.08 1.20 4.57
N GLY A 32 3.96 2.23 3.72
CA GLY A 32 5.09 3.03 3.27
C GLY A 32 5.81 3.74 4.41
N GLU A 33 5.05 4.38 5.31
CA GLU A 33 5.59 5.05 6.51
C GLU A 33 6.34 4.05 7.43
N MET A 34 5.77 2.86 7.65
CA MET A 34 6.42 1.82 8.46
C MET A 34 7.70 1.27 7.82
N LEU A 35 7.71 1.07 6.50
CA LEU A 35 8.91 0.64 5.78
C LEU A 35 10.00 1.70 5.82
N GLN A 36 9.64 2.98 5.71
CA GLN A 36 10.59 4.08 5.84
C GLN A 36 11.16 4.15 7.27
N ALA A 37 10.34 3.92 8.30
CA ALA A 37 10.81 3.85 9.68
C ALA A 37 11.79 2.68 9.91
N ASP A 38 11.49 1.49 9.38
CA ASP A 38 12.42 0.33 9.43
C ASP A 38 13.76 0.67 8.76
N GLN A 39 13.72 1.29 7.57
CA GLN A 39 14.94 1.67 6.87
C GLN A 39 15.79 2.65 7.68
N ARG A 40 15.18 3.66 8.31
CA ARG A 40 15.91 4.59 9.18
C ARG A 40 16.59 3.87 10.35
N LEU A 41 15.95 2.87 10.94
CA LEU A 41 16.54 2.07 12.02
C LEU A 41 17.72 1.22 11.52
N ILE A 42 17.63 0.67 10.30
CA ILE A 42 18.73 -0.06 9.65
C ILE A 42 19.91 0.87 9.44
N ASP A 43 19.69 2.05 8.87
CA ASP A 43 20.74 3.03 8.57
C ASP A 43 21.42 3.52 9.86
N GLN A 44 20.64 3.82 10.90
CA GLN A 44 21.15 4.19 12.23
C GLN A 44 21.98 3.07 12.85
N THR A 45 21.52 1.81 12.74
CA THR A 45 22.25 0.65 13.27
C THR A 45 23.59 0.48 12.55
N ALA A 46 23.60 0.58 11.22
CA ALA A 46 24.82 0.48 10.42
C ALA A 46 25.81 1.59 10.78
N HIS A 47 25.34 2.82 10.96
CA HIS A 47 26.16 3.95 11.42
C HIS A 47 26.78 3.66 12.79
N LEU A 48 26.00 3.24 13.79
CA LEU A 48 26.56 2.92 15.12
C LEU A 48 27.55 1.74 15.09
N GLN A 49 27.30 0.74 14.23
CA GLN A 49 28.23 -0.38 14.05
C GLN A 49 29.56 0.07 13.46
N GLN A 50 29.53 0.99 12.49
CA GLN A 50 30.73 1.60 11.92
C GLN A 50 31.49 2.36 13.01
N HIS A 51 30.83 3.27 13.73
CA HIS A 51 31.43 4.03 14.83
C HIS A 51 32.08 3.12 15.86
N ARG A 52 31.39 2.04 16.25
CA ARG A 52 31.93 1.05 17.18
C ARG A 52 33.18 0.37 16.64
N THR A 53 33.20 0.06 15.35
CA THR A 53 34.36 -0.55 14.67
C THR A 53 35.56 0.40 14.67
N GLU A 54 35.33 1.68 14.38
CA GLU A 54 36.35 2.74 14.42
C GLU A 54 36.97 2.85 15.83
N GLN A 55 36.16 2.80 16.90
CA GLN A 55 36.69 2.80 18.27
C GLN A 55 37.64 1.62 18.55
N PHE A 56 37.31 0.42 18.05
CA PHE A 56 38.17 -0.76 18.20
C PHE A 56 39.42 -0.73 17.33
N GLN A 57 39.39 -0.03 16.19
CA GLN A 57 40.57 0.21 15.37
C GLN A 57 41.51 1.21 16.07
N GLU A 58 40.96 2.29 16.63
CA GLU A 58 41.71 3.27 17.41
C GLU A 58 42.41 2.63 18.61
N ILE A 59 41.70 1.79 19.38
CA ILE A 59 42.30 1.03 20.49
C ILE A 59 43.49 0.20 20.00
N ARG A 60 43.35 -0.50 18.87
CA ARG A 60 44.44 -1.33 18.31
C ARG A 60 45.62 -0.49 17.84
N SER A 61 45.35 0.66 17.20
CA SER A 61 46.38 1.59 16.75
C SER A 61 47.24 2.07 17.92
N ARG A 62 46.60 2.56 18.99
CA ARG A 62 47.29 3.04 20.20
C ARG A 62 48.13 1.95 20.89
N GLN A 63 47.65 0.71 20.89
CA GLN A 63 48.37 -0.41 21.49
C GLN A 63 49.56 -0.88 20.66
N SER A 64 49.57 -0.62 19.34
CA SER A 64 50.63 -1.06 18.43
C SER A 64 51.95 -0.29 18.58
N GLU A 65 51.91 0.93 19.15
CA GLU A 65 53.07 1.81 19.31
C GLU A 65 53.95 1.45 20.54
N GLY A 66 53.64 0.35 21.24
CA GLY A 66 54.42 -0.14 22.37
C GLY A 66 54.29 0.68 23.67
N ARG A 67 53.59 1.81 23.64
CA ARG A 67 53.16 2.56 24.83
C ARG A 67 51.69 2.26 25.11
N VAL A 68 51.43 1.58 26.22
CA VAL A 68 50.05 1.26 26.61
C VAL A 68 49.44 2.45 27.33
N ASP A 69 48.63 3.24 26.62
CA ASP A 69 47.71 4.22 27.21
C ASP A 69 46.48 3.48 27.77
N ILE A 70 46.56 3.08 29.03
CA ILE A 70 45.51 2.31 29.72
C ILE A 70 44.23 3.13 29.85
N ASP A 71 44.35 4.42 30.20
CA ASP A 71 43.21 5.29 30.45
C ASP A 71 42.45 5.57 29.15
N GLY A 72 43.15 5.95 28.08
CA GLY A 72 42.53 6.17 26.77
C GLY A 72 41.89 4.92 26.20
N ALA A 73 42.56 3.76 26.31
CA ALA A 73 41.98 2.49 25.88
C ALA A 73 40.71 2.11 26.68
N THR A 74 40.69 2.42 27.97
CA THR A 74 39.53 2.16 28.85
C THR A 74 38.34 3.04 28.45
N SER A 75 38.55 4.34 28.23
CA SER A 75 37.50 5.26 27.77
C SER A 75 36.90 4.84 26.42
N LEU A 76 37.74 4.46 25.45
CA LEU A 76 37.28 4.00 24.14
C LEU A 76 36.47 2.70 24.24
N ARG A 77 36.90 1.75 25.07
CA ARG A 77 36.14 0.50 25.31
C ARG A 77 34.80 0.76 25.97
N TYR A 78 34.78 1.65 26.95
CA TYR A 78 33.54 2.05 27.62
C TYR A 78 32.55 2.65 26.61
N TYR A 79 33.00 3.58 25.78
CA TYR A 79 32.17 4.18 24.72
C TYR A 79 31.69 3.15 23.69
N ALA A 80 32.57 2.24 23.23
CA ALA A 80 32.19 1.13 22.35
C ALA A 80 31.12 0.21 22.99
N GLY A 81 31.15 0.05 24.31
CA GLY A 81 30.10 -0.62 25.09
C GLY A 81 28.76 0.14 25.05
N GLN A 82 28.78 1.46 25.22
CA GLN A 82 27.56 2.29 25.08
C GLN A 82 26.95 2.18 23.67
N LEU A 83 27.79 2.24 22.63
CA LEU A 83 27.35 2.02 21.24
C LEU A 83 26.71 0.65 21.06
N GLN A 84 27.26 -0.40 21.67
CA GLN A 84 26.68 -1.74 21.63
C GLN A 84 25.28 -1.81 22.26
N THR A 85 25.08 -1.13 23.40
CA THR A 85 23.76 -1.05 24.05
C THR A 85 22.76 -0.30 23.16
N GLN A 86 23.17 0.79 22.51
CA GLN A 86 22.32 1.51 21.56
C GLN A 86 21.94 0.65 20.35
N ILE A 87 22.89 -0.09 19.78
CA ILE A 87 22.63 -1.05 18.68
C ILE A 87 21.60 -2.10 19.09
N GLN A 88 21.70 -2.65 20.30
CA GLN A 88 20.73 -3.62 20.81
C GLN A 88 19.33 -3.00 20.98
N SER A 89 19.25 -1.76 21.49
CA SER A 89 17.98 -1.04 21.60
C SER A 89 17.34 -0.78 20.23
N LEU A 90 18.12 -0.37 19.22
CA LEU A 90 17.63 -0.23 17.85
C LEU A 90 17.16 -1.57 17.27
N GLY A 91 17.87 -2.65 17.56
CA GLY A 91 17.45 -4.01 17.18
C GLY A 91 16.08 -4.38 17.75
N ALA A 92 15.86 -4.15 19.04
CA ALA A 92 14.57 -4.40 19.69
C ALA A 92 13.45 -3.52 19.10
N ASN A 93 13.73 -2.24 18.83
CA ASN A 93 12.77 -1.34 18.18
C ASN A 93 12.42 -1.83 16.76
N ARG A 94 13.40 -2.35 16.04
CA ARG A 94 13.20 -2.89 14.70
C ARG A 94 12.31 -4.13 14.70
N GLU A 95 12.43 -5.01 15.70
CA GLU A 95 11.51 -6.14 15.85
C GLU A 95 10.05 -5.69 16.05
N ILE A 96 9.82 -4.62 16.81
CA ILE A 96 8.50 -4.03 17.01
C ILE A 96 7.94 -3.51 15.68
N VAL A 97 8.74 -2.72 14.94
CA VAL A 97 8.36 -2.19 13.62
C VAL A 97 8.10 -3.34 12.63
N GLY A 98 8.91 -4.40 12.66
CA GLY A 98 8.73 -5.60 11.83
C GLY A 98 7.37 -6.26 12.04
N LYS A 99 6.91 -6.37 13.30
CA LYS A 99 5.56 -6.87 13.62
C LYS A 99 4.47 -5.95 13.07
N GLN A 100 4.66 -4.64 13.17
CA GLN A 100 3.71 -3.64 12.63
C GLN A 100 3.64 -3.70 11.09
N ILE A 101 4.78 -3.87 10.40
CA ILE A 101 4.83 -4.06 8.94
C ILE A 101 4.05 -5.32 8.54
N ALA A 102 4.24 -6.43 9.25
CA ALA A 102 3.51 -7.67 8.96
C ALA A 102 1.98 -7.47 9.09
N LEU A 103 1.54 -6.79 10.16
CA LEU A 103 0.13 -6.45 10.36
C LEU A 103 -0.41 -5.52 9.26
N CYS A 104 0.37 -4.52 8.85
CA CYS A 104 0.01 -3.61 7.76
C CYS A 104 -0.15 -4.35 6.43
N ARG A 105 0.77 -5.27 6.11
CA ARG A 105 0.67 -6.12 4.91
C ARG A 105 -0.59 -6.98 4.91
N GLN A 106 -0.91 -7.60 6.05
CA GLN A 106 -2.14 -8.40 6.18
C GLN A 106 -3.40 -7.53 6.01
N THR A 107 -3.41 -6.34 6.61
CA THR A 107 -4.52 -5.40 6.53
C THR A 107 -4.72 -4.87 5.11
N LEU A 108 -3.62 -4.55 4.42
CA LEU A 108 -3.65 -4.14 3.03
C LEU A 108 -4.20 -5.26 2.12
N ALA A 109 -3.75 -6.50 2.31
CA ALA A 109 -4.24 -7.63 1.53
C ALA A 109 -5.77 -7.81 1.68
N LYS A 110 -6.30 -7.68 2.91
CA LYS A 110 -7.75 -7.70 3.16
C LYS A 110 -8.46 -6.54 2.45
N ALA A 111 -7.93 -5.32 2.56
CA ALA A 111 -8.52 -4.15 1.89
C ALA A 111 -8.52 -4.30 0.35
N GLU A 112 -7.49 -4.91 -0.22
CA GLU A 112 -7.42 -5.20 -1.66
C GLU A 112 -8.46 -6.23 -2.09
N GLN A 113 -8.65 -7.29 -1.31
CA GLN A 113 -9.71 -8.27 -1.54
C GLN A 113 -11.11 -7.63 -1.47
N GLU A 114 -11.35 -6.79 -0.45
CA GLU A 114 -12.60 -6.06 -0.27
C GLU A 114 -12.93 -5.14 -1.46
N VAL A 115 -11.92 -4.45 -2.01
CA VAL A 115 -12.08 -3.59 -3.20
C VAL A 115 -12.34 -4.43 -4.44
N LYS A 116 -11.54 -5.49 -4.67
CA LYS A 116 -11.69 -6.37 -5.84
C LYS A 116 -13.05 -7.05 -5.88
N ALA A 117 -13.59 -7.45 -4.73
CA ALA A 117 -14.93 -8.02 -4.63
C ALA A 117 -16.00 -7.00 -5.05
N MET A 118 -15.89 -5.74 -4.63
CA MET A 118 -16.85 -4.69 -5.01
C MET A 118 -16.72 -4.25 -6.47
N GLU A 119 -15.51 -4.23 -7.02
CA GLU A 119 -15.29 -3.95 -8.44
C GLU A 119 -15.94 -5.03 -9.31
N LYS A 120 -15.71 -6.31 -8.99
CA LYS A 120 -16.41 -7.43 -9.65
C LYS A 120 -17.92 -7.34 -9.54
N LEU A 121 -18.45 -6.89 -8.40
CA LEU A 121 -19.89 -6.69 -8.22
C LEU A 121 -20.38 -5.56 -9.13
N SER A 122 -19.68 -4.42 -9.17
CA SER A 122 -19.99 -3.30 -10.06
C SER A 122 -20.00 -3.73 -11.53
N ASP A 123 -19.02 -4.53 -11.96
CA ASP A 123 -18.92 -5.02 -13.33
C ASP A 123 -20.11 -5.92 -13.70
N LYS A 124 -20.56 -6.79 -12.78
CA LYS A 124 -21.77 -7.61 -12.98
C LYS A 124 -23.02 -6.76 -13.14
N TYR A 125 -23.20 -5.75 -12.29
CA TYR A 125 -24.33 -4.83 -12.39
C TYR A 125 -24.30 -4.04 -13.70
N ARG A 126 -23.11 -3.62 -14.14
CA ARG A 126 -22.93 -2.93 -15.41
C ARG A 126 -23.28 -3.83 -16.59
N ALA A 127 -22.80 -5.07 -16.59
CA ALA A 127 -23.12 -6.04 -17.63
C ALA A 127 -24.63 -6.32 -17.73
N ALA A 128 -25.31 -6.51 -16.58
CA ALA A 128 -26.75 -6.67 -16.54
C ALA A 128 -27.50 -5.43 -17.05
N PHE A 129 -27.04 -4.23 -16.66
CA PHE A 129 -27.62 -2.98 -17.14
C PHE A 129 -27.51 -2.85 -18.66
N VAL A 130 -26.31 -3.05 -19.22
CA VAL A 130 -26.07 -3.01 -20.67
C VAL A 130 -26.94 -4.04 -21.39
N TYR A 131 -27.02 -5.27 -20.89
CA TYR A 131 -27.88 -6.30 -21.46
C TYR A 131 -29.35 -5.85 -21.51
N THR A 132 -29.87 -5.27 -20.42
CA THR A 132 -31.26 -4.80 -20.39
C THR A 132 -31.51 -3.58 -21.28
N GLN A 133 -30.52 -2.69 -21.48
CA GLN A 133 -30.65 -1.58 -22.42
C GLN A 133 -30.68 -2.09 -23.86
N ASN A 134 -29.73 -2.96 -24.24
CA ASN A 134 -29.68 -3.54 -25.58
C ASN A 134 -30.98 -4.29 -25.92
N GLN A 135 -31.56 -5.01 -24.97
CA GLN A 135 -32.86 -5.69 -25.17
C GLN A 135 -34.00 -4.71 -25.44
N LYS A 136 -34.04 -3.57 -24.74
CA LYS A 136 -35.06 -2.54 -24.98
C LYS A 136 -34.87 -1.87 -26.33
N GLU A 137 -33.65 -1.49 -26.66
CA GLU A 137 -33.31 -0.90 -27.96
C GLU A 137 -33.68 -1.85 -29.11
N MET A 138 -33.46 -3.16 -28.96
CA MET A 138 -33.87 -4.16 -29.95
C MET A 138 -35.40 -4.21 -30.13
N ILE A 139 -36.16 -4.21 -29.03
CA ILE A 139 -37.63 -4.22 -29.06
C ILE A 139 -38.16 -2.93 -29.73
N GLU A 140 -37.64 -1.76 -29.34
CA GLU A 140 -38.01 -0.46 -29.92
C GLU A 140 -37.72 -0.40 -31.42
N LEU A 141 -36.60 -0.99 -31.85
CA LEU A 141 -36.24 -1.10 -33.26
C LEU A 141 -37.25 -1.99 -34.00
N GLU A 142 -37.61 -3.15 -33.47
CA GLU A 142 -38.59 -4.05 -34.07
C GLU A 142 -40.00 -3.41 -34.18
N GLU A 143 -40.43 -2.69 -33.14
CA GLU A 143 -41.68 -1.92 -33.14
C GLU A 143 -41.66 -0.80 -34.21
N THR A 144 -40.55 -0.07 -34.36
CA THR A 144 -40.44 0.97 -35.40
C THR A 144 -40.40 0.39 -36.81
N TRP A 145 -39.71 -0.74 -37.04
CA TRP A 145 -39.70 -1.43 -38.34
C TRP A 145 -41.09 -1.95 -38.71
N SER A 146 -41.82 -2.55 -37.76
CA SER A 146 -43.16 -3.08 -37.99
C SER A 146 -44.19 -1.97 -38.26
N ALA A 147 -44.13 -0.85 -37.53
CA ALA A 147 -44.98 0.32 -37.77
C ALA A 147 -44.73 0.97 -39.15
N THR A 148 -43.46 1.03 -39.59
CA THR A 148 -43.10 1.56 -40.92
C THR A 148 -43.66 0.67 -42.05
N ARG A 149 -43.64 -0.66 -41.88
CA ARG A 149 -44.22 -1.60 -42.85
C ARG A 149 -45.74 -1.51 -42.96
N GLN A 150 -46.44 -1.26 -41.85
CA GLN A 150 -47.90 -1.11 -41.85
C GLN A 150 -48.37 0.21 -42.46
N THR A 151 -47.58 1.27 -42.34
CA THR A 151 -47.91 2.60 -42.90
C THR A 151 -47.52 2.75 -44.37
N GLY A 152 -46.56 1.97 -44.87
CA GLY A 152 -46.16 1.94 -46.29
C GLY A 152 -47.03 1.05 -47.20
N GLY A 153 -48.08 0.42 -46.66
CA GLY A 153 -48.95 -0.53 -47.38
C GLY A 153 -50.24 0.05 -47.95
N VAL A 154 -50.40 1.38 -48.00
CA VAL A 154 -51.55 2.04 -48.65
C VAL A 154 -51.11 2.58 -50.01
N GLN A 155 -51.30 1.77 -51.05
CA GLN A 155 -51.48 2.21 -52.43
C GLN A 155 -52.80 1.65 -52.94
#